data_AF-A0A0N1HAF7-F1
#
_entry.id   AF-A0A0N1HAF7-F1
#
_cell.length_a   1.000
_cell.length_b   1.000
_cell.length_c   1.000
_cell.angle_alpha   90.00
_cell.angle_beta   90.00
_cell.angle_gamma   90.00
#
_symmetry.space_group_name_H-M   'P 1'
#
loop_
_entity.id
_entity.type
_entity.pdbx_description
1 polymer ?
#
loop_
_entity_poly.entity_id
_entity_poly.type
_entity_poly.pdbx_seq_one_letter_code
_entity_poly.pdbx_strand_id
1 'polypeptide(L)'
;MASDPRRGRMISVIAATITSLACGTNYVYSAWAPQFAQQLRLSSTESNLIGTFGNLGMYASGIPLGMMVDAKTPRWGVVLGIIFFLAGYAPIAKAYEAGPGAYNIWILCLFSFFTGCGSCSAFTASIKVAALNYPDARGTATAFPLAAFGLSALFFAAVSLALPHDTYSFLILLATGTVALPIISLPFLNTHAETHEYSAIPGADNTRRGRRKSPADESSALNSPSRTTSPPPYNVDSPDSPFLHTDTSREREHDHATSLDLDRSQILDDTSSSPTQQLDIRGWQLVHLRRFWLIFSLLGLLTGIGLMTINNIGNVTLALFLSDPSPPSHAFITRTQSMHVSILSFFSFCGRLTSGIGSDFLLRVFGPRKGTRFWMLVCSSALFIAAQYISIKLTNPHLLILISSITGLGYGMLFGVYPSIVAHNFGVAGLSQNWGTMTLAPVVSGNVFNILYGRIYDSHSVVDKDSGDRECRLGRECYESAYMVTFVAAIAALGLSGYAVWRDWKGGSGVDEDEEIEGQSHEEGTRAHSA
;
A
#
# COMPACT_ATOMS: atom_id res chain seq x y z
N MET A 1 15.88 28.86 15.50
CA MET A 1 15.66 28.67 14.05
C MET A 1 14.34 27.94 13.85
N ALA A 2 13.28 28.65 13.47
CA ALA A 2 12.06 27.98 13.03
C ALA A 2 12.32 27.38 11.64
N SER A 3 12.17 26.06 11.49
CA SER A 3 12.30 25.41 10.19
C SER A 3 11.16 25.84 9.29
N ASP A 4 11.47 26.38 8.11
CA ASP A 4 10.49 26.69 7.06
C ASP A 4 9.57 25.48 6.84
N PRO A 5 8.24 25.61 7.07
CA PRO A 5 7.32 24.48 7.01
C PRO A 5 7.26 23.84 5.62
N ARG A 6 7.58 24.59 4.54
CA ARG A 6 7.71 24.02 3.19
C ARG A 6 8.90 23.07 3.08
N ARG A 7 10.02 23.40 3.73
CA ARG A 7 11.21 22.51 3.78
C ARG A 7 10.90 21.24 4.59
N GLY A 8 10.20 21.37 5.72
CA GLY A 8 9.78 20.22 6.53
C GLY A 8 8.89 19.23 5.77
N ARG A 9 7.88 19.73 5.05
CA ARG A 9 7.01 18.93 4.16
C ARG A 9 7.81 18.23 3.06
N MET A 10 8.70 18.95 2.39
CA MET A 10 9.54 18.40 1.30
C MET A 10 10.48 17.30 1.81
N ILE A 11 11.16 17.52 2.93
CA ILE A 11 12.02 16.51 3.60
C ILE A 11 11.22 15.26 3.96
N SER A 12 9.99 15.44 4.46
CA SER A 12 9.10 14.33 4.82
C SER A 12 8.67 13.48 3.60
N VAL A 13 8.41 14.10 2.45
CA VAL A 13 8.11 13.38 1.19
C VAL A 13 9.35 12.67 0.64
N ILE A 14 10.54 13.28 0.72
CA ILE A 14 11.80 12.63 0.34
C ILE A 14 12.04 11.38 1.19
N ALA A 15 11.87 11.48 2.51
CA ALA A 15 11.98 10.35 3.44
C ALA A 15 10.95 9.24 3.16
N ALA A 16 9.70 9.60 2.83
CA ALA A 16 8.68 8.64 2.42
C ALA A 16 9.03 7.95 1.09
N THR A 17 9.68 8.67 0.17
CA THR A 17 10.14 8.14 -1.12
C THR A 17 11.30 7.16 -0.93
N ILE A 18 12.28 7.48 -0.07
CA ILE A 18 13.40 6.60 0.31
C ILE A 18 12.87 5.34 1.02
N THR A 19 11.92 5.49 1.94
CA THR A 19 11.26 4.35 2.61
C THR A 19 10.55 3.45 1.60
N SER A 20 9.86 4.03 0.61
CA SER A 20 9.16 3.25 -0.43
C SER A 20 10.09 2.52 -1.38
N LEU A 21 11.32 3.02 -1.58
CA LEU A 21 12.37 2.33 -2.33
C LEU A 21 12.80 1.00 -1.69
N ALA A 22 12.68 0.87 -0.36
CA ALA A 22 12.86 -0.40 0.34
C ALA A 22 11.65 -1.37 0.22
N CYS A 23 10.48 -0.87 -0.16
CA CYS A 23 9.25 -1.66 -0.09
C CYS A 23 8.98 -2.52 -1.34
N GLY A 24 9.56 -2.18 -2.50
CA GLY A 24 9.34 -2.90 -3.76
C GLY A 24 10.18 -4.16 -3.97
N THR A 25 10.89 -4.64 -2.94
CA THR A 25 11.86 -5.74 -3.08
C THR A 25 11.27 -7.10 -3.42
N ASN A 26 9.95 -7.29 -3.32
CA ASN A 26 9.31 -8.49 -3.85
C ASN A 26 9.46 -8.61 -5.38
N TYR A 27 9.62 -7.50 -6.13
CA TYR A 27 9.92 -7.55 -7.56
C TYR A 27 11.35 -8.02 -7.86
N VAL A 28 12.23 -7.99 -6.87
CA VAL A 28 13.61 -8.53 -6.96
C VAL A 28 13.61 -10.06 -6.96
N TYR A 29 12.54 -10.71 -6.50
CA TYR A 29 12.46 -12.16 -6.25
C TYR A 29 13.08 -13.00 -7.38
N SER A 30 12.67 -12.76 -8.62
CA SER A 30 13.10 -13.50 -9.80
C SER A 30 14.56 -13.30 -10.23
N ALA A 31 15.29 -12.35 -9.64
CA ALA A 31 16.73 -12.18 -9.87
C ALA A 31 17.59 -13.17 -9.06
N TRP A 32 17.03 -13.78 -8.00
CA TRP A 32 17.74 -14.69 -7.09
C TRP A 32 16.99 -15.99 -6.79
N ALA A 33 15.68 -16.05 -7.05
CA ALA A 33 14.86 -17.24 -6.84
C ALA A 33 15.34 -18.49 -7.61
N PRO A 34 15.85 -18.41 -8.85
CA PRO A 34 16.42 -19.58 -9.53
C PRO A 34 17.63 -20.17 -8.79
N GLN A 35 18.56 -19.32 -8.36
CA GLN A 35 19.76 -19.70 -7.61
C GLN A 35 19.40 -20.26 -6.23
N PHE A 36 18.43 -19.64 -5.55
CA PHE A 36 17.91 -20.12 -4.28
C PHE A 36 17.21 -21.47 -4.41
N ALA A 37 16.46 -21.68 -5.49
CA ALA A 37 15.83 -22.97 -5.78
C ALA A 37 16.86 -24.06 -6.09
N GLN A 38 17.92 -23.77 -6.86
CA GLN A 38 19.04 -24.69 -7.09
C GLN A 38 19.73 -25.05 -5.77
N GLN A 39 20.17 -24.06 -4.98
CA GLN A 39 20.87 -24.25 -3.70
C GLN A 39 20.07 -25.08 -2.68
N LEU A 40 18.75 -24.90 -2.60
CA LEU A 40 17.87 -25.68 -1.70
C LEU A 40 17.25 -26.92 -2.35
N ARG A 41 17.53 -27.19 -3.63
CA ARG A 41 16.93 -28.26 -4.46
C ARG A 41 15.39 -28.23 -4.51
N LEU A 42 14.83 -27.03 -4.61
CA LEU A 42 13.38 -26.78 -4.72
C LEU A 42 12.88 -26.90 -6.15
N SER A 43 11.63 -27.32 -6.30
CA SER A 43 10.89 -27.23 -7.57
C SER A 43 10.50 -25.78 -7.93
N SER A 44 10.16 -25.55 -9.20
CA SER A 44 9.63 -24.26 -9.64
C SER A 44 8.26 -23.97 -9.02
N THR A 45 7.48 -24.99 -8.68
CA THR A 45 6.23 -24.86 -7.91
C THR A 45 6.50 -24.43 -6.48
N GLU A 46 7.48 -25.01 -5.79
CA GLU A 46 7.86 -24.64 -4.42
C GLU A 46 8.48 -23.23 -4.37
N SER A 47 9.36 -22.90 -5.32
CA SER A 47 9.90 -21.55 -5.49
C SER A 47 8.77 -20.54 -5.74
N ASN A 48 7.88 -20.80 -6.70
CA ASN A 48 6.69 -19.96 -6.91
C ASN A 48 5.80 -19.84 -5.67
N LEU A 49 5.68 -20.90 -4.86
CA LEU A 49 4.92 -20.84 -3.60
C LEU A 49 5.53 -19.83 -2.62
N ILE A 50 6.86 -19.86 -2.43
CA ILE A 50 7.57 -18.89 -1.58
C ILE A 50 7.31 -17.45 -2.07
N GLY A 51 7.61 -17.16 -3.35
CA GLY A 51 7.41 -15.81 -3.92
C GLY A 51 5.94 -15.37 -3.90
N THR A 52 5.02 -16.32 -4.02
CA THR A 52 3.57 -16.06 -3.91
C THR A 52 3.16 -15.72 -2.48
N PHE A 53 3.75 -16.34 -1.45
CA PHE A 53 3.51 -15.97 -0.06
C PHE A 53 4.03 -14.56 0.27
N GLY A 54 5.14 -14.11 -0.34
CA GLY A 54 5.59 -12.71 -0.24
C GLY A 54 4.62 -11.71 -0.87
N ASN A 55 4.03 -12.05 -2.02
CA ASN A 55 2.98 -11.26 -2.64
C ASN A 55 1.68 -11.28 -1.78
N LEU A 56 1.29 -12.44 -1.25
CA LEU A 56 0.17 -12.58 -0.30
C LEU A 56 0.37 -11.67 0.93
N GLY A 57 1.57 -11.68 1.53
CA GLY A 57 1.90 -10.81 2.66
C GLY A 57 1.74 -9.33 2.33
N MET A 58 2.17 -8.90 1.14
CA MET A 58 2.02 -7.52 0.67
C MET A 58 0.55 -7.12 0.48
N TYR A 59 -0.26 -7.99 -0.15
CA TYR A 59 -1.60 -7.62 -0.58
C TYR A 59 -2.70 -7.91 0.44
N ALA A 60 -2.58 -8.97 1.26
CA ALA A 60 -3.57 -9.31 2.29
C ALA A 60 -3.41 -8.49 3.57
N SER A 61 -2.19 -8.03 3.90
CA SER A 61 -1.96 -7.21 5.10
C SER A 61 -2.38 -5.74 4.95
N GLY A 62 -2.79 -5.32 3.73
CA GLY A 62 -3.22 -3.95 3.41
C GLY A 62 -4.32 -3.40 4.33
N ILE A 63 -5.35 -4.21 4.62
CA ILE A 63 -6.46 -3.79 5.50
C ILE A 63 -5.98 -3.60 6.95
N PRO A 64 -5.47 -4.61 7.68
CA PRO A 64 -5.11 -4.46 9.09
C PRO A 64 -3.96 -3.47 9.31
N LEU A 65 -2.95 -3.46 8.44
CA LEU A 65 -1.82 -2.52 8.57
C LEU A 65 -2.21 -1.11 8.14
N GLY A 66 -3.10 -0.96 7.16
CA GLY A 66 -3.71 0.33 6.80
C GLY A 66 -4.50 0.93 7.96
N MET A 67 -5.41 0.16 8.58
CA MET A 67 -6.16 0.59 9.76
C MET A 67 -5.24 1.00 10.93
N MET A 68 -4.16 0.25 11.17
CA MET A 68 -3.16 0.62 12.19
C MET A 68 -2.42 1.93 11.84
N VAL A 69 -1.98 2.07 10.59
CA VAL A 69 -1.31 3.29 10.09
C VAL A 69 -2.26 4.48 10.09
N ASP A 70 -3.57 4.27 9.93
CA ASP A 70 -4.59 5.30 9.99
C ASP A 70 -4.88 5.76 11.42
N ALA A 71 -5.05 4.81 12.36
CA ALA A 71 -5.32 5.09 13.77
C ALA A 71 -4.11 5.63 14.57
N LYS A 72 -2.88 5.30 14.15
CA LYS A 72 -1.63 5.75 14.81
C LYS A 72 -0.85 6.74 13.94
N THR A 73 0.23 7.29 14.49
CA THR A 73 1.22 8.05 13.71
C THR A 73 1.88 7.15 12.66
N PRO A 74 2.07 7.59 11.40
CA PRO A 74 2.65 6.76 10.33
C PRO A 74 3.99 6.10 10.67
N ARG A 75 4.80 6.73 11.54
CA ARG A 75 6.06 6.19 12.08
C ARG A 75 5.92 4.77 12.64
N TRP A 76 4.78 4.42 13.25
CA TRP A 76 4.52 3.07 13.76
C TRP A 76 4.44 2.02 12.65
N GLY A 77 3.89 2.36 11.48
CA GLY A 77 3.90 1.45 10.32
C GLY A 77 5.30 1.22 9.77
N VAL A 78 6.18 2.22 9.83
CA VAL A 78 7.58 2.05 9.41
C VAL A 78 8.38 1.21 10.40
N VAL A 79 8.19 1.42 11.72
CA VAL A 79 8.82 0.58 12.76
C VAL A 79 8.37 -0.88 12.65
N LEU A 80 7.06 -1.13 12.47
CA LEU A 80 6.56 -2.48 12.25
C LEU A 80 7.08 -3.08 10.93
N GLY A 81 7.19 -2.25 9.88
CA GLY A 81 7.79 -2.62 8.60
C GLY A 81 9.23 -3.12 8.75
N ILE A 82 10.06 -2.39 9.50
CA ILE A 82 11.45 -2.77 9.82
C ILE A 82 11.52 -4.13 10.52
N ILE A 83 10.65 -4.37 11.52
CA ILE A 83 10.60 -5.65 12.25
C ILE A 83 10.27 -6.79 11.29
N PHE A 84 9.27 -6.61 10.42
CA PHE A 84 8.89 -7.62 9.44
C PHE A 84 9.96 -7.85 8.34
N PHE A 85 10.63 -6.81 7.86
CA PHE A 85 11.74 -6.98 6.91
C PHE A 85 12.89 -7.79 7.52
N LEU A 86 13.27 -7.50 8.77
CA LEU A 86 14.29 -8.25 9.48
C LEU A 86 13.87 -9.70 9.72
N ALA A 87 12.61 -9.93 10.11
CA ALA A 87 12.03 -11.26 10.33
C ALA A 87 11.81 -12.08 9.04
N GLY A 88 11.79 -11.42 7.88
CA GLY A 88 11.67 -12.09 6.57
C GLY A 88 13.01 -12.34 5.91
N TYR A 89 13.76 -11.28 5.58
CA TYR A 89 14.96 -11.40 4.74
C TYR A 89 16.17 -12.02 5.47
N ALA A 90 16.38 -11.75 6.76
CA ALA A 90 17.54 -12.31 7.46
C ALA A 90 17.43 -13.84 7.64
N PRO A 91 16.25 -14.43 7.95
CA PRO A 91 16.07 -15.88 7.90
C PRO A 91 16.16 -16.48 6.49
N ILE A 92 15.70 -15.77 5.44
CA ILE A 92 15.88 -16.23 4.04
C ILE A 92 17.37 -16.33 3.67
N ALA A 93 18.19 -15.34 4.04
CA ALA A 93 19.64 -15.39 3.82
C ALA A 93 20.28 -16.59 4.55
N LYS A 94 19.91 -16.84 5.81
CA LYS A 94 20.38 -18.02 6.57
C LYS A 94 19.90 -19.35 5.98
N ALA A 95 18.70 -19.40 5.42
CA ALA A 95 18.19 -20.59 4.75
C ALA A 95 18.98 -20.94 3.48
N TYR A 96 19.46 -19.93 2.74
CA TYR A 96 20.35 -20.13 1.60
C TYR A 96 21.71 -20.72 2.01
N GLU A 97 22.30 -20.21 3.09
CA GLU A 97 23.57 -20.69 3.65
C GLU A 97 23.46 -22.11 4.24
N ALA A 98 22.33 -22.44 4.87
CA ALA A 98 22.10 -23.75 5.49
C ALA A 98 21.88 -24.91 4.49
N GLY A 99 21.55 -24.60 3.23
CA GLY A 99 21.44 -25.59 2.15
C GLY A 99 20.17 -26.46 2.20
N PRO A 100 20.15 -27.56 1.42
CA PRO A 100 18.94 -28.34 1.16
C PRO A 100 18.46 -29.10 2.41
N GLY A 101 17.15 -29.08 2.65
CA GLY A 101 16.51 -29.82 3.75
C GLY A 101 16.61 -29.18 5.15
N ALA A 102 17.38 -28.10 5.32
CA ALA A 102 17.52 -27.42 6.61
C ALA A 102 16.25 -26.69 7.09
N TYR A 103 15.43 -26.21 6.14
CA TYR A 103 14.17 -25.50 6.41
C TYR A 103 13.01 -26.13 5.65
N ASN A 104 11.86 -26.25 6.32
CA ASN A 104 10.61 -26.68 5.69
C ASN A 104 10.07 -25.57 4.76
N ILE A 105 9.53 -25.95 3.59
CA ILE A 105 8.94 -25.04 2.60
C ILE A 105 7.93 -24.05 3.21
N TRP A 106 7.10 -24.49 4.17
CA TRP A 106 6.12 -23.64 4.85
C TRP A 106 6.75 -22.55 5.72
N ILE A 107 7.95 -22.81 6.28
CA ILE A 107 8.71 -21.83 7.05
C ILE A 107 9.33 -20.78 6.11
N LEU A 108 9.83 -21.20 4.94
CA LEU A 108 10.30 -20.28 3.89
C LEU A 108 9.17 -19.39 3.36
N CYS A 109 7.98 -19.97 3.18
CA CYS A 109 6.77 -19.24 2.83
C CYS A 109 6.39 -18.21 3.92
N LEU A 110 6.49 -18.57 5.21
CA LEU A 110 6.25 -17.64 6.32
C LEU A 110 7.26 -16.48 6.35
N PHE A 111 8.54 -16.75 6.13
CA PHE A 111 9.56 -15.70 6.05
C PHE A 111 9.29 -14.76 4.86
N SER A 112 8.91 -15.28 3.70
CA SER A 112 8.53 -14.45 2.56
C SER A 112 7.25 -13.66 2.84
N PHE A 113 6.24 -14.25 3.49
CA PHE A 113 5.05 -13.53 3.93
C PHE A 113 5.40 -12.31 4.82
N PHE A 114 6.41 -12.44 5.71
CA PHE A 114 6.91 -11.29 6.47
C PHE A 114 7.61 -10.24 5.60
N THR A 115 8.35 -10.58 4.54
CA THR A 115 8.87 -9.54 3.61
C THR A 115 7.72 -8.75 2.98
N GLY A 116 6.65 -9.43 2.60
CA GLY A 116 5.41 -8.81 2.12
C GLY A 116 4.74 -7.89 3.15
N CYS A 117 4.54 -8.35 4.39
CA CYS A 117 3.97 -7.51 5.44
C CYS A 117 4.84 -6.28 5.77
N GLY A 118 6.16 -6.44 5.72
CA GLY A 118 7.12 -5.34 5.86
C GLY A 118 6.92 -4.27 4.80
N SER A 119 6.92 -4.70 3.54
CA SER A 119 6.63 -3.87 2.36
C SER A 119 5.31 -3.12 2.50
N CYS A 120 4.23 -3.80 2.88
CA CYS A 120 2.93 -3.15 3.01
C CYS A 120 2.90 -2.11 4.15
N SER A 121 3.44 -2.43 5.32
CA SER A 121 3.41 -1.53 6.48
C SER A 121 4.15 -0.21 6.21
N ALA A 122 5.38 -0.32 5.72
CA ALA A 122 6.24 0.83 5.45
C ALA A 122 5.78 1.63 4.22
N PHE A 123 5.23 0.98 3.19
CA PHE A 123 4.67 1.66 2.02
C PHE A 123 3.41 2.45 2.37
N THR A 124 2.44 1.85 3.08
CA THR A 124 1.20 2.54 3.47
C THR A 124 1.49 3.74 4.37
N ALA A 125 2.44 3.61 5.31
CA ALA A 125 2.93 4.73 6.10
C ALA A 125 3.53 5.85 5.25
N SER A 126 4.35 5.50 4.26
CA SER A 126 4.99 6.46 3.34
C SER A 126 3.95 7.24 2.51
N ILE A 127 2.95 6.55 1.97
CA ILE A 127 1.84 7.15 1.22
C ILE A 127 1.02 8.09 2.13
N LYS A 128 0.71 7.68 3.37
CA LYS A 128 -0.02 8.53 4.34
C LYS A 128 0.76 9.80 4.69
N VAL A 129 2.08 9.71 4.92
CA VAL A 129 2.93 10.89 5.16
C VAL A 129 2.94 11.85 3.98
N ALA A 130 3.04 11.33 2.74
CA ALA A 130 3.04 12.18 1.56
C ALA A 130 1.68 12.88 1.34
N ALA A 131 0.56 12.17 1.52
CA ALA A 131 -0.78 12.72 1.37
C ALA A 131 -1.10 13.79 2.44
N LEU A 132 -0.68 13.58 3.70
CA LEU A 132 -0.96 14.53 4.80
C LEU A 132 -0.13 15.82 4.73
N ASN A 133 1.08 15.78 4.15
CA ASN A 133 1.91 16.98 4.01
C ASN A 133 1.50 17.88 2.83
N TYR A 134 0.75 17.35 1.85
CA TYR A 134 0.32 18.08 0.64
C TYR A 134 -1.17 17.83 0.34
N PRO A 135 -2.09 18.37 1.16
CA PRO A 135 -3.52 18.10 1.06
C PRO A 135 -4.17 18.54 -0.26
N ASP A 136 -3.63 19.57 -0.92
CA ASP A 136 -4.13 20.07 -2.22
C ASP A 136 -3.54 19.32 -3.43
N ALA A 137 -2.39 18.68 -3.23
CA ALA A 137 -1.60 18.04 -4.28
C ALA A 137 -1.34 16.55 -4.00
N ARG A 138 -2.28 15.88 -3.30
CA ARG A 138 -2.14 14.50 -2.79
C ARG A 138 -1.68 13.53 -3.86
N GLY A 139 -2.26 13.58 -5.06
CA GLY A 139 -1.90 12.69 -6.18
C GLY A 139 -0.44 12.85 -6.59
N THR A 140 0.03 14.09 -6.80
CA THR A 140 1.44 14.37 -7.13
C THR A 140 2.39 13.99 -6.00
N ALA A 141 2.01 14.26 -4.75
CA ALA A 141 2.85 13.95 -3.58
C ALA A 141 3.00 12.44 -3.34
N THR A 142 1.93 11.65 -3.51
CA THR A 142 1.97 10.19 -3.36
C THR A 142 2.55 9.47 -4.57
N ALA A 143 2.53 10.09 -5.76
CA ALA A 143 3.14 9.54 -6.97
C ALA A 143 4.65 9.28 -6.82
N PHE A 144 5.40 10.11 -6.07
CA PHE A 144 6.84 9.89 -5.85
C PHE A 144 7.13 8.60 -5.04
N PRO A 145 6.58 8.38 -3.83
CA PRO A 145 6.62 7.08 -3.14
C PRO A 145 6.13 5.90 -4.00
N LEU A 146 5.01 6.05 -4.71
CA LEU A 146 4.44 5.00 -5.57
C LEU A 146 5.38 4.61 -6.72
N ALA A 147 6.06 5.58 -7.33
CA ALA A 147 7.03 5.35 -8.38
C ALA A 147 8.32 4.73 -7.82
N ALA A 148 8.83 5.22 -6.68
CA ALA A 148 10.00 4.66 -6.01
C ALA A 148 9.83 3.18 -5.61
N PHE A 149 8.62 2.79 -5.19
CA PHE A 149 8.29 1.37 -5.01
C PHE A 149 8.52 0.55 -6.30
N GLY A 150 8.12 1.07 -7.45
CA GLY A 150 8.35 0.43 -8.75
C GLY A 150 9.83 0.35 -9.14
N LEU A 151 10.62 1.35 -8.74
CA LEU A 151 12.06 1.45 -9.01
C LEU A 151 12.94 0.57 -8.09
N SER A 152 12.37 0.03 -7.01
CA SER A 152 13.08 -0.71 -5.96
C SER A 152 14.00 -1.81 -6.50
N ALA A 153 13.55 -2.63 -7.45
CA ALA A 153 14.38 -3.75 -7.89
C ALA A 153 15.60 -3.32 -8.73
N LEU A 154 15.45 -2.25 -9.54
CA LEU A 154 16.59 -1.60 -10.19
C LEU A 154 17.59 -1.05 -9.17
N PHE A 155 17.10 -0.43 -8.08
CA PHE A 155 17.99 0.12 -7.05
C PHE A 155 18.81 -0.98 -6.36
N PHE A 156 18.18 -2.06 -5.89
CA PHE A 156 18.89 -3.16 -5.24
C PHE A 156 19.83 -3.90 -6.21
N ALA A 157 19.42 -4.12 -7.47
CA ALA A 157 20.28 -4.66 -8.50
C ALA A 157 21.51 -3.76 -8.79
N ALA A 158 21.31 -2.44 -8.89
CA ALA A 158 22.41 -1.50 -9.11
C ALA A 158 23.40 -1.47 -7.93
N VAL A 159 22.92 -1.48 -6.68
CA VAL A 159 23.78 -1.54 -5.49
C VAL A 159 24.56 -2.86 -5.43
N SER A 160 23.98 -3.98 -5.88
CA SER A 160 24.67 -5.27 -5.92
C SER A 160 25.88 -5.33 -6.86
N LEU A 161 25.97 -4.43 -7.85
CA LEU A 161 27.14 -4.34 -8.73
C LEU A 161 28.41 -3.89 -7.98
N ALA A 162 28.25 -3.24 -6.82
CA ALA A 162 29.36 -2.83 -5.95
C ALA A 162 29.74 -3.90 -4.90
N LEU A 163 29.04 -5.05 -4.88
CA LEU A 163 29.23 -6.13 -3.92
C LEU A 163 29.78 -7.40 -4.61
N PRO A 164 30.29 -8.39 -3.85
CA PRO A 164 30.64 -9.70 -4.39
C PRO A 164 29.47 -10.31 -5.19
N HIS A 165 29.79 -10.92 -6.33
CA HIS A 165 28.81 -11.49 -7.26
C HIS A 165 28.27 -12.86 -6.79
N ASP A 166 27.70 -12.89 -5.60
CA ASP A 166 27.14 -14.08 -4.96
C ASP A 166 25.72 -13.80 -4.43
N THR A 167 24.85 -14.81 -4.56
CA THR A 167 23.44 -14.77 -4.14
C THR A 167 23.30 -14.54 -2.64
N TYR A 168 24.17 -15.11 -1.79
CA TYR A 168 24.09 -14.87 -0.34
C TYR A 168 24.41 -13.41 -0.01
N SER A 169 25.47 -12.86 -0.60
CA SER A 169 25.81 -11.43 -0.50
C SER A 169 24.65 -10.52 -0.94
N PHE A 170 23.89 -10.92 -1.97
CA PHE A 170 22.70 -10.22 -2.42
C PHE A 170 21.51 -10.33 -1.46
N LEU A 171 21.26 -11.50 -0.87
CA LEU A 171 20.24 -11.69 0.17
C LEU A 171 20.55 -10.89 1.45
N ILE A 172 21.84 -10.77 1.82
CA ILE A 172 22.29 -9.90 2.92
C ILE A 172 22.10 -8.43 2.57
N LEU A 173 22.34 -8.00 1.32
CA LEU A 173 22.00 -6.65 0.85
C LEU A 173 20.49 -6.38 0.97
N LEU A 174 19.62 -7.33 0.61
CA LEU A 174 18.18 -7.19 0.80
C LEU A 174 17.82 -7.07 2.29
N ALA A 175 18.35 -7.95 3.15
CA ALA A 175 18.09 -7.93 4.59
C ALA A 175 18.55 -6.63 5.28
N THR A 176 19.71 -6.11 4.90
CA THR A 176 20.28 -4.89 5.50
C THR A 176 19.70 -3.62 4.88
N GLY A 177 19.57 -3.55 3.55
CA GLY A 177 19.09 -2.36 2.84
C GLY A 177 17.59 -2.08 3.07
N THR A 178 16.75 -3.12 3.15
CA THR A 178 15.31 -2.96 3.48
C THR A 178 15.07 -2.48 4.90
N VAL A 179 16.03 -2.67 5.81
CA VAL A 179 16.01 -2.18 7.19
C VAL A 179 16.68 -0.80 7.31
N ALA A 180 17.81 -0.58 6.64
CA ALA A 180 18.59 0.66 6.74
C ALA A 180 17.85 1.87 6.12
N LEU A 181 17.26 1.73 4.93
CA LEU A 181 16.59 2.85 4.26
C LEU A 181 15.39 3.40 5.08
N PRO A 182 14.49 2.56 5.65
CA PRO A 182 13.46 3.04 6.56
C PRO A 182 14.00 3.61 7.88
N ILE A 183 15.05 3.02 8.48
CA ILE A 183 15.65 3.55 9.72
C ILE A 183 16.20 4.96 9.51
N ILE A 184 16.95 5.18 8.43
CA ILE A 184 17.51 6.49 8.07
C ILE A 184 16.39 7.51 7.80
N SER A 185 15.28 7.06 7.22
CA SER A 185 14.12 7.90 6.89
C SER A 185 13.24 8.24 8.10
N LEU A 186 13.17 7.36 9.11
CA LEU A 186 12.26 7.43 10.25
C LEU A 186 12.21 8.79 10.99
N PRO A 187 13.34 9.45 11.36
CA PRO A 187 13.29 10.74 12.04
C PRO A 187 12.71 11.87 11.18
N PHE A 188 12.84 11.76 9.85
CA PHE A 188 12.38 12.74 8.88
C PHE A 188 10.91 12.56 8.47
N LEU A 189 10.29 11.43 8.79
CA LEU A 189 8.87 11.18 8.56
C LEU A 189 8.01 11.94 9.58
N ASN A 190 7.73 13.21 9.29
CA ASN A 190 6.83 14.07 10.05
C ASN A 190 5.55 14.37 9.25
N THR A 191 4.44 14.54 9.95
CA THR A 191 3.18 15.03 9.38
C THR A 191 3.00 16.48 9.79
N HIS A 192 3.39 17.42 8.93
CA HIS A 192 3.21 18.86 9.16
C HIS A 192 1.81 19.28 8.72
N ALA A 193 0.80 18.81 9.47
CA ALA A 193 -0.58 19.19 9.28
C ALA A 193 -0.74 20.72 9.35
N GLU A 194 -1.66 21.27 8.55
CA GLU A 194 -2.07 22.65 8.72
C GLU A 194 -2.98 22.73 9.93
N THR A 195 -2.47 23.36 10.99
CA THR A 195 -3.33 24.03 11.95
C THR A 195 -4.02 25.14 11.19
N HIS A 196 -5.19 24.85 10.61
CA HIS A 196 -6.21 25.87 10.46
C HIS A 196 -6.61 26.27 11.88
N GLU A 197 -5.85 27.20 12.47
CA GLU A 197 -6.40 28.02 13.53
C GLU A 197 -7.69 28.62 12.97
N TYR A 198 -8.81 28.24 13.58
CA TYR A 198 -10.08 28.89 13.33
C TYR A 198 -9.97 30.32 13.88
N SER A 199 -9.37 31.19 13.08
CA SER A 199 -9.30 32.61 13.35
C SER A 199 -10.72 33.12 13.21
N ALA A 200 -11.46 33.11 14.32
CA ALA A 200 -12.82 33.58 14.38
C ALA A 200 -12.84 35.00 13.83
N ILE A 201 -13.53 35.18 12.69
CA ILE A 201 -13.69 36.48 12.05
C ILE A 201 -14.22 37.43 13.13
N PRO A 202 -13.49 38.52 13.49
CA PRO A 202 -14.00 39.46 14.47
C PRO A 202 -15.32 40.02 13.94
N GLY A 203 -16.43 39.64 14.59
CA GLY A 203 -17.75 40.06 14.18
C GLY A 203 -17.80 41.57 14.06
N ALA A 204 -18.17 42.06 12.88
CA ALA A 204 -18.17 43.49 12.55
C ALA A 204 -19.34 44.25 13.21
N ASP A 205 -19.64 43.94 14.47
CA ASP A 205 -20.68 44.55 15.31
C ASP A 205 -20.05 45.13 16.57
N ASN A 206 -19.21 46.16 16.38
CA ASN A 206 -18.79 47.02 17.47
C ASN A 206 -18.89 48.51 17.11
N THR A 207 -19.93 48.86 16.33
CA THR A 207 -20.38 50.25 16.22
C THR A 207 -21.66 50.46 17.03
N ARG A 208 -21.63 51.48 17.90
CA ARG A 208 -22.76 52.03 18.68
C ARG A 208 -23.23 51.26 19.92
N ARG A 209 -22.52 51.47 21.04
CA ARG A 209 -23.20 51.86 22.31
C ARG A 209 -22.32 52.74 23.19
N GLY A 210 -22.28 54.04 22.87
CA GLY A 210 -21.70 55.04 23.77
C GLY A 210 -22.74 55.54 24.78
N ARG A 211 -22.47 55.39 26.09
CA ARG A 211 -23.08 56.26 27.13
C ARG A 211 -22.24 56.37 28.41
N ARG A 212 -21.45 57.45 28.45
CA ARG A 212 -21.25 58.37 29.59
C ARG A 212 -20.63 57.80 30.90
N LYS A 213 -19.34 58.12 31.13
CA LYS A 213 -18.75 58.22 32.49
C LYS A 213 -19.20 59.51 33.18
N SER A 214 -19.28 59.51 34.51
CA SER A 214 -19.01 60.67 35.38
C SER A 214 -18.59 60.19 36.79
N PRO A 215 -17.82 60.98 37.57
CA PRO A 215 -17.14 60.50 38.80
C PRO A 215 -17.64 61.15 40.11
N ALA A 216 -17.32 60.55 41.26
CA ALA A 216 -16.92 61.22 42.52
C ALA A 216 -16.66 60.19 43.65
N ASP A 217 -15.88 60.61 44.66
CA ASP A 217 -15.75 60.10 46.05
C ASP A 217 -15.19 58.66 46.27
N GLU A 218 -14.28 58.39 47.22
CA GLU A 218 -13.58 59.24 48.20
C GLU A 218 -12.20 58.62 48.57
N SER A 219 -11.30 59.38 49.20
CA SER A 219 -9.89 58.99 49.39
C SER A 219 -9.43 58.86 50.85
N SER A 220 -8.73 57.75 51.16
CA SER A 220 -7.61 57.60 52.11
C SER A 220 -7.73 58.03 53.58
N ALA A 221 -7.43 57.11 54.53
CA ALA A 221 -6.35 57.28 55.54
C ALA A 221 -6.20 56.16 56.61
N LEU A 222 -4.95 55.68 56.76
CA LEU A 222 -4.20 55.34 57.99
C LEU A 222 -4.51 54.14 58.94
N ASN A 223 -3.39 53.48 59.28
CA ASN A 223 -2.94 52.91 60.58
C ASN A 223 -2.93 51.39 60.85
N SER A 224 -1.72 50.95 61.22
CA SER A 224 -1.27 49.68 61.81
C SER A 224 -0.68 49.98 63.22
N PRO A 225 0.06 49.09 63.95
CA PRO A 225 0.18 47.62 63.96
C PRO A 225 0.03 47.02 65.40
N SER A 226 0.24 45.71 65.60
CA SER A 226 1.01 45.14 66.75
C SER A 226 1.14 43.59 66.68
N ARG A 227 1.97 42.99 67.56
CA ARG A 227 2.64 41.69 67.33
C ARG A 227 2.74 40.84 68.62
N THR A 228 2.84 39.52 68.47
CA THR A 228 3.47 38.50 69.37
C THR A 228 2.98 38.26 70.81
N THR A 229 2.68 36.98 71.14
CA THR A 229 3.38 36.14 72.17
C THR A 229 2.90 34.67 72.15
N SER A 230 3.65 33.75 72.78
CA SER A 230 3.47 32.27 72.83
C SER A 230 4.34 31.68 74.00
N PRO A 231 4.31 30.38 74.43
CA PRO A 231 3.45 29.21 74.10
C PRO A 231 2.79 28.49 75.35
N PRO A 232 2.97 27.18 75.72
CA PRO A 232 1.90 26.16 75.98
C PRO A 232 1.92 25.56 77.44
N PRO A 233 1.49 24.31 77.85
CA PRO A 233 0.83 23.13 77.19
C PRO A 233 -0.21 22.27 78.01
N TYR A 234 -0.64 21.11 77.44
CA TYR A 234 -1.09 19.79 78.03
C TYR A 234 -2.49 19.55 78.73
N ASN A 235 -3.28 18.68 78.05
CA ASN A 235 -4.30 17.63 78.34
C ASN A 235 -5.08 17.38 79.69
N VAL A 236 -6.24 16.68 79.48
CA VAL A 236 -6.99 15.65 80.28
C VAL A 236 -8.24 16.11 81.08
N ASP A 237 -9.48 15.75 80.65
CA ASP A 237 -10.29 14.59 81.15
C ASP A 237 -11.71 14.46 80.51
N SER A 238 -12.45 13.35 80.77
CA SER A 238 -13.81 12.97 80.22
C SER A 238 -14.92 12.94 81.32
N PRO A 239 -16.17 12.38 81.22
CA PRO A 239 -16.94 11.65 80.17
C PRO A 239 -18.39 12.21 79.91
N ASP A 240 -19.24 11.67 79.00
CA ASP A 240 -20.15 10.50 79.16
C ASP A 240 -20.67 9.95 77.80
N SER A 241 -21.27 8.73 77.80
CA SER A 241 -21.73 7.96 76.61
C SER A 241 -23.22 7.54 76.70
N PRO A 242 -23.90 7.05 75.62
CA PRO A 242 -23.73 5.65 75.18
C PRO A 242 -23.95 5.31 73.67
N PHE A 243 -23.27 4.24 73.22
CA PHE A 243 -23.59 3.23 72.18
C PHE A 243 -24.56 3.54 71.00
N LEU A 244 -24.04 3.46 69.75
CA LEU A 244 -24.28 2.30 68.84
C LEU A 244 -23.26 2.25 67.67
N HIS A 245 -22.92 1.04 67.20
CA HIS A 245 -22.06 0.75 66.03
C HIS A 245 -22.76 1.13 64.69
N THR A 246 -22.13 1.25 63.51
CA THR A 246 -20.96 0.48 62.99
C THR A 246 -20.21 1.19 61.84
N ASP A 247 -18.89 0.99 61.84
CA ASP A 247 -17.87 1.08 60.78
C ASP A 247 -18.27 0.67 59.32
N THR A 248 -17.54 0.94 58.21
CA THR A 248 -16.12 1.40 58.03
C THR A 248 -15.83 2.03 56.64
N SER A 249 -14.94 3.04 56.63
CA SER A 249 -13.92 3.45 55.62
C SER A 249 -13.89 2.94 54.14
N ARG A 250 -13.67 3.85 53.16
CA ARG A 250 -12.31 4.17 52.57
C ARG A 250 -12.32 5.20 51.40
N GLU A 251 -11.61 6.31 51.64
CA GLU A 251 -10.70 7.08 50.74
C GLU A 251 -10.98 7.45 49.25
N ARG A 252 -10.80 8.77 48.99
CA ARG A 252 -10.29 9.48 47.77
C ARG A 252 -11.25 10.00 46.66
N GLU A 253 -11.59 11.28 46.83
CA GLU A 253 -11.35 12.44 45.93
C GLU A 253 -11.88 12.54 44.48
N HIS A 254 -12.34 13.78 44.18
CA HIS A 254 -12.63 14.45 42.89
C HIS A 254 -13.97 14.20 42.13
N ASP A 255 -14.92 15.09 42.46
CA ASP A 255 -15.67 15.99 41.57
C ASP A 255 -16.50 15.45 40.37
N HIS A 256 -17.83 15.43 40.61
CA HIS A 256 -18.89 16.14 39.87
C HIS A 256 -18.67 16.61 38.40
N ALA A 257 -19.65 16.53 37.49
CA ALA A 257 -20.96 15.87 37.49
C ALA A 257 -21.58 15.82 36.07
N THR A 258 -22.27 14.70 35.80
CA THR A 258 -23.49 14.50 34.98
C THR A 258 -23.71 15.21 33.62
N SER A 259 -23.98 14.36 32.62
CA SER A 259 -24.52 14.63 31.28
C SER A 259 -25.92 15.26 31.24
N LEU A 260 -26.13 16.21 30.31
CA LEU A 260 -27.34 16.48 29.50
C LEU A 260 -26.99 17.57 28.46
N ASP A 261 -27.85 17.79 27.45
CA ASP A 261 -27.75 18.84 26.41
C ASP A 261 -26.69 18.70 25.29
N LEU A 262 -26.82 17.70 24.42
CA LEU A 262 -26.25 17.72 23.05
C LEU A 262 -27.27 17.45 21.92
N ASP A 263 -28.56 17.31 22.26
CA ASP A 263 -29.61 16.83 21.34
C ASP A 263 -30.38 17.96 20.61
N ARG A 264 -29.72 19.11 20.36
CA ARG A 264 -30.37 20.31 19.81
C ARG A 264 -29.50 21.19 18.92
N SER A 265 -28.85 20.59 17.91
CA SER A 265 -28.17 21.35 16.83
C SER A 265 -28.27 20.73 15.44
N GLN A 266 -29.04 19.65 15.24
CA GLN A 266 -29.20 18.98 13.93
C GLN A 266 -30.43 19.43 13.11
N ILE A 267 -31.02 20.58 13.43
CA ILE A 267 -32.11 21.18 12.64
C ILE A 267 -31.71 22.63 12.35
N LEU A 268 -31.70 22.99 11.06
CA LEU A 268 -31.18 24.23 10.44
C LEU A 268 -29.71 24.18 9.96
N ASP A 269 -29.46 23.47 8.86
CA ASP A 269 -28.52 23.95 7.83
C ASP A 269 -28.85 23.37 6.44
N ASP A 270 -30.13 23.41 6.08
CA ASP A 270 -30.68 22.82 4.85
C ASP A 270 -30.78 23.86 3.70
N THR A 271 -29.72 24.65 3.48
CA THR A 271 -29.66 25.60 2.34
C THR A 271 -28.22 25.97 1.91
N SER A 272 -27.42 25.00 1.45
CA SER A 272 -26.32 25.32 0.52
C SER A 272 -26.07 24.23 -0.53
N SER A 273 -26.40 24.53 -1.78
CA SER A 273 -26.15 23.66 -2.93
C SER A 273 -24.65 23.57 -3.23
N SER A 274 -24.02 22.44 -2.92
CA SER A 274 -22.61 22.16 -3.23
C SER A 274 -22.49 20.92 -4.16
N PRO A 275 -21.77 21.01 -5.29
CA PRO A 275 -21.86 20.00 -6.36
C PRO A 275 -20.86 18.84 -6.18
N THR A 276 -20.99 18.09 -5.09
CA THR A 276 -20.62 16.67 -5.00
C THR A 276 -21.20 16.11 -3.71
N GLN A 277 -22.25 15.30 -3.81
CA GLN A 277 -22.62 14.38 -2.73
C GLN A 277 -21.44 13.41 -2.55
N GLN A 278 -20.74 13.52 -1.42
CA GLN A 278 -19.46 12.84 -1.23
C GLN A 278 -19.69 11.35 -0.96
N LEU A 279 -19.80 10.56 -2.03
CA LEU A 279 -19.83 9.10 -2.01
C LEU A 279 -18.62 8.58 -1.21
N ASP A 280 -18.87 8.08 -0.01
CA ASP A 280 -17.87 7.61 0.94
C ASP A 280 -18.22 6.19 1.39
N ILE A 281 -18.14 5.27 0.44
CA ILE A 281 -18.49 3.85 0.62
C ILE A 281 -17.23 3.12 1.10
N ARG A 282 -17.33 2.36 2.19
CA ARG A 282 -16.15 1.85 2.90
C ARG A 282 -16.17 0.35 3.18
N GLY A 283 -14.99 -0.27 3.11
CA GLY A 283 -14.75 -1.63 3.58
C GLY A 283 -15.67 -2.68 2.93
N TRP A 284 -16.39 -3.45 3.74
CA TRP A 284 -17.26 -4.53 3.27
C TRP A 284 -18.46 -4.05 2.44
N GLN A 285 -18.89 -2.78 2.56
CA GLN A 285 -19.99 -2.27 1.73
C GLN A 285 -19.67 -2.31 0.23
N LEU A 286 -18.38 -2.25 -0.15
CA LEU A 286 -17.98 -2.33 -1.55
C LEU A 286 -18.37 -3.67 -2.20
N VAL A 287 -18.37 -4.79 -1.47
CA VAL A 287 -18.60 -6.13 -2.08
C VAL A 287 -20.03 -6.32 -2.60
N HIS A 288 -20.96 -5.46 -2.21
CA HIS A 288 -22.34 -5.47 -2.72
C HIS A 288 -22.49 -4.72 -4.06
N LEU A 289 -21.49 -3.92 -4.47
CA LEU A 289 -21.58 -3.10 -5.67
C LEU A 289 -21.15 -3.85 -6.94
N ARG A 290 -21.96 -3.75 -8.00
CA ARG A 290 -21.61 -4.29 -9.33
C ARG A 290 -20.31 -3.66 -9.88
N ARG A 291 -20.12 -2.35 -9.65
CA ARG A 291 -18.89 -1.61 -10.02
C ARG A 291 -17.64 -2.14 -9.29
N PHE A 292 -17.77 -2.59 -8.04
CA PHE A 292 -16.64 -3.18 -7.30
C PHE A 292 -16.14 -4.44 -8.02
N TRP A 293 -17.01 -5.38 -8.37
CA TRP A 293 -16.59 -6.64 -9.00
C TRP A 293 -15.94 -6.46 -10.37
N LEU A 294 -16.38 -5.48 -11.16
CA LEU A 294 -15.73 -5.12 -12.42
C LEU A 294 -14.28 -4.62 -12.20
N ILE A 295 -14.09 -3.69 -11.26
CA ILE A 295 -12.79 -3.11 -10.93
C ILE A 295 -11.88 -4.16 -10.24
N PHE A 296 -12.44 -4.98 -9.35
CA PHE A 296 -11.75 -6.08 -8.66
C PHE A 296 -11.25 -7.12 -9.67
N SER A 297 -12.11 -7.55 -10.60
CA SER A 297 -11.73 -8.53 -11.64
C SER A 297 -10.67 -7.99 -12.59
N LEU A 298 -10.76 -6.72 -13.00
CA LEU A 298 -9.74 -6.06 -13.82
C LEU A 298 -8.38 -5.98 -13.13
N LEU A 299 -8.36 -5.62 -11.84
CA LEU A 299 -7.12 -5.57 -11.05
C LEU A 299 -6.53 -6.98 -10.92
N GLY A 300 -7.38 -7.94 -10.55
CA GLY A 300 -7.01 -9.35 -10.43
C GLY A 300 -6.35 -9.88 -11.70
N LEU A 301 -7.04 -9.82 -12.85
CA LEU A 301 -6.50 -10.35 -14.11
C LEU A 301 -5.17 -9.69 -14.49
N LEU A 302 -5.14 -8.35 -14.55
CA LEU A 302 -3.95 -7.61 -15.03
C LEU A 302 -2.77 -7.72 -14.05
N THR A 303 -3.00 -7.63 -12.74
CA THR A 303 -1.93 -7.85 -11.75
C THR A 303 -1.46 -9.31 -11.77
N GLY A 304 -2.36 -10.28 -11.91
CA GLY A 304 -2.01 -11.70 -11.96
C GLY A 304 -1.08 -12.06 -13.13
N ILE A 305 -1.40 -11.58 -14.34
CA ILE A 305 -0.58 -11.75 -15.54
C ILE A 305 0.81 -11.13 -15.35
N GLY A 306 0.85 -9.91 -14.78
CA GLY A 306 2.10 -9.23 -14.46
C GLY A 306 2.92 -9.95 -13.40
N LEU A 307 2.32 -10.38 -12.29
CA LEU A 307 3.00 -11.11 -11.21
C LEU A 307 3.57 -12.44 -11.67
N MET A 308 2.85 -13.21 -12.50
CA MET A 308 3.38 -14.44 -13.09
C MET A 308 4.69 -14.15 -13.85
N THR A 309 4.66 -13.14 -14.71
CA THR A 309 5.82 -12.74 -15.52
C THR A 309 6.96 -12.21 -14.63
N ILE A 310 6.67 -11.34 -13.66
CA ILE A 310 7.65 -10.73 -12.75
C ILE A 310 8.35 -11.80 -11.90
N ASN A 311 7.60 -12.73 -11.31
CA ASN A 311 8.16 -13.78 -10.44
C ASN A 311 8.94 -14.84 -11.23
N ASN A 312 8.65 -15.04 -12.52
CA ASN A 312 9.24 -16.12 -13.32
C ASN A 312 10.17 -15.67 -14.46
N ILE A 313 10.40 -14.36 -14.66
CA ILE A 313 11.33 -13.88 -15.70
C ILE A 313 12.75 -14.47 -15.54
N GLY A 314 13.17 -14.76 -14.31
CA GLY A 314 14.42 -15.46 -14.01
C GLY A 314 14.46 -16.88 -14.58
N ASN A 315 13.37 -17.64 -14.40
CA ASN A 315 13.20 -18.99 -14.94
C ASN A 315 13.11 -18.98 -16.47
N VAL A 316 12.40 -18.00 -17.06
CA VAL A 316 12.35 -17.80 -18.52
C VAL A 316 13.75 -17.52 -19.09
N THR A 317 14.51 -16.63 -18.44
CA THR A 317 15.91 -16.32 -18.82
C THR A 317 16.78 -17.58 -18.76
N LEU A 318 16.67 -18.34 -17.68
CA LEU A 318 17.44 -19.57 -17.46
C LEU A 318 17.13 -20.62 -18.55
N ALA A 319 15.86 -20.93 -18.77
CA ALA A 319 15.44 -21.93 -19.75
C ALA A 319 15.94 -21.60 -21.17
N LEU A 320 15.86 -20.33 -21.59
CA LEU A 320 16.31 -19.91 -22.92
C LEU A 320 17.81 -20.06 -23.10
N PHE A 321 18.63 -19.60 -22.15
CA PHE A 321 20.09 -19.73 -22.25
C PHE A 321 20.59 -21.18 -22.09
N LEU A 322 19.89 -22.01 -21.30
CA LEU A 322 20.21 -23.44 -21.16
C LEU A 322 19.72 -24.31 -22.35
N SER A 323 18.94 -23.74 -23.28
CA SER A 323 18.53 -24.42 -24.51
C SER A 323 19.53 -24.28 -25.67
N ASP A 324 20.54 -23.41 -25.51
CA ASP A 324 21.66 -23.31 -26.44
C ASP A 324 22.56 -24.57 -26.29
N PRO A 325 23.01 -25.21 -27.39
CA PRO A 325 23.98 -26.32 -27.33
C PRO A 325 25.31 -25.95 -26.64
N SER A 326 25.63 -24.67 -26.58
CA SER A 326 26.82 -24.08 -25.93
C SER A 326 26.39 -22.99 -24.93
N PRO A 327 25.80 -23.38 -23.78
CA PRO A 327 25.23 -22.41 -22.85
C PRO A 327 26.33 -21.50 -22.25
N PRO A 328 26.05 -20.20 -22.06
CA PRO A 328 26.98 -19.29 -21.40
C PRO A 328 27.11 -19.63 -19.90
N SER A 329 28.15 -19.09 -19.25
CA SER A 329 28.41 -19.38 -17.83
C SER A 329 27.25 -18.97 -16.91
N HIS A 330 27.02 -19.73 -15.82
CA HIS A 330 25.97 -19.42 -14.84
C HIS A 330 26.06 -17.98 -14.27
N ALA A 331 27.27 -17.42 -14.18
CA ALA A 331 27.49 -16.02 -13.77
C ALA A 331 26.93 -15.02 -14.81
N PHE A 332 27.05 -15.31 -16.10
CA PHE A 332 26.44 -14.50 -17.17
C PHE A 332 24.91 -14.60 -17.14
N ILE A 333 24.36 -15.80 -16.95
CA ILE A 333 22.90 -16.00 -16.84
C ILE A 333 22.36 -15.22 -15.62
N THR A 334 23.00 -15.35 -14.46
CA THR A 334 22.64 -14.63 -13.22
C THR A 334 22.66 -13.11 -13.41
N ARG A 335 23.71 -12.55 -14.03
CA ARG A 335 23.77 -11.13 -14.37
C ARG A 335 22.63 -10.71 -15.31
N THR A 336 22.27 -11.56 -16.27
CA THR A 336 21.21 -11.29 -17.24
C THR A 336 19.81 -11.34 -16.62
N GLN A 337 19.56 -12.25 -15.67
CA GLN A 337 18.32 -12.27 -14.88
C GLN A 337 18.14 -10.96 -14.08
N SER A 338 19.18 -10.52 -13.39
CA SER A 338 19.18 -9.24 -12.65
C SER A 338 18.96 -8.03 -13.58
N MET A 339 19.51 -8.06 -14.80
CA MET A 339 19.24 -7.06 -15.84
C MET A 339 17.76 -7.06 -16.26
N HIS A 340 17.13 -8.20 -16.51
CA HIS A 340 15.70 -8.25 -16.89
C HIS A 340 14.78 -7.72 -15.78
N VAL A 341 15.09 -8.03 -14.51
CA VAL A 341 14.39 -7.49 -13.33
C VAL A 341 14.59 -5.98 -13.21
N SER A 342 15.80 -5.49 -13.44
CA SER A 342 16.12 -4.05 -13.48
C SER A 342 15.32 -3.30 -14.54
N ILE A 343 15.19 -3.87 -15.74
CA ILE A 343 14.44 -3.30 -16.87
C ILE A 343 12.93 -3.30 -16.59
N LEU A 344 12.38 -4.40 -16.06
CA LEU A 344 11.00 -4.47 -15.55
C LEU A 344 10.71 -3.34 -14.56
N SER A 345 11.61 -3.11 -13.58
CA SER A 345 11.49 -2.04 -12.60
C SER A 345 11.52 -0.64 -13.21
N PHE A 346 12.45 -0.39 -14.16
CA PHE A 346 12.55 0.91 -14.84
C PHE A 346 11.28 1.24 -15.63
N PHE A 347 10.80 0.32 -16.46
CA PHE A 347 9.57 0.54 -17.23
C PHE A 347 8.31 0.58 -16.34
N SER A 348 8.30 -0.12 -15.20
CA SER A 348 7.25 -0.02 -14.17
C SER A 348 7.22 1.36 -13.51
N PHE A 349 8.39 1.94 -13.18
CA PHE A 349 8.51 3.33 -12.73
C PHE A 349 7.95 4.30 -13.79
N CYS A 350 8.36 4.17 -15.05
CA CYS A 350 7.86 5.01 -16.15
C CYS A 350 6.34 4.88 -16.33
N GLY A 351 5.80 3.65 -16.34
CA GLY A 351 4.37 3.40 -16.48
C GLY A 351 3.53 3.99 -15.33
N ARG A 352 4.02 3.91 -14.09
CA ARG A 352 3.34 4.51 -12.93
C ARG A 352 3.25 6.04 -13.06
N LEU A 353 4.36 6.67 -13.47
CA LEU A 353 4.42 8.12 -13.64
C LEU A 353 3.55 8.60 -14.82
N THR A 354 3.62 7.94 -15.98
CA THR A 354 2.90 8.35 -17.18
C THR A 354 1.40 8.08 -17.09
N SER A 355 0.95 6.95 -16.54
CA SER A 355 -0.48 6.67 -16.37
C SER A 355 -1.14 7.53 -15.30
N GLY A 356 -0.44 7.79 -14.18
CA GLY A 356 -0.94 8.66 -13.12
C GLY A 356 -1.25 10.06 -13.66
N ILE A 357 -0.21 10.75 -14.16
CA ILE A 357 -0.33 12.11 -14.74
C ILE A 357 -1.22 12.09 -16.00
N GLY A 358 -1.07 11.08 -16.86
CA GLY A 358 -1.82 10.95 -18.11
C GLY A 358 -3.32 10.76 -17.90
N SER A 359 -3.74 10.07 -16.82
CA SER A 359 -5.16 9.86 -16.53
C SER A 359 -5.91 11.17 -16.24
N ASP A 360 -5.27 12.11 -15.55
CA ASP A 360 -5.82 13.45 -15.30
C ASP A 360 -5.75 14.35 -16.55
N PHE A 361 -4.74 14.15 -17.41
CA PHE A 361 -4.68 14.81 -18.72
C PHE A 361 -5.83 14.38 -19.65
N LEU A 362 -6.16 13.07 -19.70
CA LEU A 362 -7.31 12.57 -20.48
C LEU A 362 -8.62 13.23 -20.04
N LEU A 363 -8.86 13.32 -18.73
CA LEU A 363 -10.06 13.96 -18.17
C LEU A 363 -10.14 15.45 -18.52
N ARG A 364 -9.01 16.16 -18.54
CA ARG A 364 -8.96 17.60 -18.91
C ARG A 364 -9.21 17.82 -20.41
N VAL A 365 -8.65 16.98 -21.29
CA VAL A 365 -8.72 17.17 -22.75
C VAL A 365 -10.04 16.66 -23.33
N PHE A 366 -10.49 15.47 -22.93
CA PHE A 366 -11.69 14.84 -23.49
C PHE A 366 -12.95 15.06 -22.62
N GLY A 367 -12.80 15.75 -21.49
CA GLY A 367 -13.86 15.96 -20.51
C GLY A 367 -14.21 14.69 -19.72
N PRO A 368 -14.96 14.82 -18.60
CA PRO A 368 -15.28 13.69 -17.72
C PRO A 368 -16.08 12.57 -18.40
N ARG A 369 -16.87 12.89 -19.44
CA ARG A 369 -17.64 11.89 -20.21
C ARG A 369 -16.77 10.98 -21.09
N LYS A 370 -15.80 11.53 -21.84
CA LYS A 370 -15.03 10.73 -22.83
C LYS A 370 -13.65 10.33 -22.31
N GLY A 371 -13.02 11.15 -21.48
CA GLY A 371 -11.68 10.96 -20.93
C GLY A 371 -11.59 10.05 -19.71
N THR A 372 -12.44 9.00 -19.62
CA THR A 372 -12.44 8.09 -18.46
C THR A 372 -11.07 7.47 -18.20
N ARG A 373 -10.73 7.32 -16.91
CA ARG A 373 -9.47 6.73 -16.44
C ARG A 373 -9.32 5.26 -16.88
N PHE A 374 -10.41 4.56 -17.21
CA PHE A 374 -10.37 3.19 -17.73
C PHE A 374 -9.62 3.05 -19.06
N TRP A 375 -9.43 4.11 -19.84
CA TRP A 375 -8.57 4.09 -21.04
C TRP A 375 -7.13 3.68 -20.73
N MET A 376 -6.60 4.02 -19.55
CA MET A 376 -5.27 3.56 -19.14
C MET A 376 -5.23 2.04 -18.89
N LEU A 377 -6.34 1.43 -18.48
CA LEU A 377 -6.47 -0.02 -18.36
C LEU A 377 -6.61 -0.70 -19.72
N VAL A 378 -7.27 -0.06 -20.70
CA VAL A 378 -7.27 -0.53 -22.11
C VAL A 378 -5.84 -0.57 -22.66
N CYS A 379 -5.08 0.51 -22.49
CA CYS A 379 -3.67 0.59 -22.89
C CYS A 379 -2.80 -0.47 -22.16
N SER A 380 -2.96 -0.59 -20.83
CA SER A 380 -2.28 -1.63 -20.04
C SER A 380 -2.61 -3.04 -20.53
N SER A 381 -3.87 -3.33 -20.83
CA SER A 381 -4.32 -4.64 -21.31
C SER A 381 -3.73 -4.97 -22.68
N ALA A 382 -3.69 -4.00 -23.59
CA ALA A 382 -3.04 -4.15 -24.90
C ALA A 382 -1.53 -4.41 -24.79
N LEU A 383 -0.83 -3.74 -23.86
CA LEU A 383 0.58 -4.02 -23.57
C LEU A 383 0.77 -5.45 -23.03
N PHE A 384 -0.09 -5.93 -22.12
CA PHE A 384 -0.02 -7.32 -21.66
C PHE A 384 -0.28 -8.32 -22.80
N ILE A 385 -1.29 -8.12 -23.64
CA ILE A 385 -1.55 -8.97 -24.82
C ILE A 385 -0.30 -9.05 -25.71
N ALA A 386 0.34 -7.92 -26.00
CA ALA A 386 1.57 -7.88 -26.79
C ALA A 386 2.71 -8.65 -26.09
N ALA A 387 2.95 -8.43 -24.79
CA ALA A 387 3.98 -9.12 -24.04
C ALA A 387 3.78 -10.64 -23.99
N GLN A 388 2.55 -11.10 -23.71
CA GLN A 388 2.25 -12.54 -23.65
C GLN A 388 2.36 -13.17 -25.04
N TYR A 389 1.89 -12.51 -26.11
CA TYR A 389 2.04 -12.97 -27.49
C TYR A 389 3.51 -13.13 -27.91
N ILE A 390 4.35 -12.14 -27.61
CA ILE A 390 5.79 -12.20 -27.89
C ILE A 390 6.43 -13.34 -27.10
N SER A 391 6.06 -13.53 -25.83
CA SER A 391 6.58 -14.62 -24.98
C SER A 391 6.27 -16.01 -25.54
N ILE A 392 5.04 -16.24 -26.03
CA ILE A 392 4.64 -17.49 -26.70
C ILE A 392 5.52 -17.80 -27.91
N LYS A 393 6.00 -16.78 -28.63
CA LYS A 393 6.85 -16.93 -29.84
C LYS A 393 8.34 -16.73 -29.60
N LEU A 394 8.78 -16.48 -28.38
CA LEU A 394 10.17 -16.14 -28.09
C LEU A 394 11.08 -17.37 -28.14
N THR A 395 12.03 -17.37 -29.06
CA THR A 395 13.14 -18.34 -29.11
C THR A 395 14.50 -17.68 -28.84
N ASN A 396 14.70 -16.42 -29.29
CA ASN A 396 15.95 -15.70 -29.11
C ASN A 396 16.01 -15.03 -27.71
N PRO A 397 16.95 -15.39 -26.82
CA PRO A 397 17.04 -14.81 -25.48
C PRO A 397 17.30 -13.29 -25.48
N HIS A 398 17.98 -12.74 -26.50
CA HIS A 398 18.22 -11.29 -26.58
C HIS A 398 16.94 -10.47 -26.78
N LEU A 399 15.89 -11.07 -27.36
CA LEU A 399 14.59 -10.41 -27.52
C LEU A 399 13.74 -10.42 -26.23
N LEU A 400 14.15 -11.14 -25.17
CA LEU A 400 13.49 -11.14 -23.86
C LEU A 400 13.41 -9.73 -23.25
N ILE A 401 14.32 -8.83 -23.63
CA ILE A 401 14.33 -7.43 -23.22
C ILE A 401 13.03 -6.70 -23.58
N LEU A 402 12.40 -7.08 -24.69
CA LEU A 402 11.13 -6.51 -25.14
C LEU A 402 9.97 -6.91 -24.21
N ILE A 403 9.94 -8.17 -23.77
CA ILE A 403 8.94 -8.67 -22.81
C ILE A 403 9.13 -7.99 -21.45
N SER A 404 10.37 -7.88 -20.96
CA SER A 404 10.67 -7.15 -19.72
C SER A 404 10.18 -5.69 -19.79
N SER A 405 10.44 -5.01 -20.92
CA SER A 405 10.07 -3.61 -21.11
C SER A 405 8.56 -3.40 -21.21
N ILE A 406 7.88 -4.18 -22.06
CA ILE A 406 6.42 -4.06 -22.26
C ILE A 406 5.65 -4.48 -21.00
N THR A 407 6.04 -5.58 -20.36
CA THR A 407 5.40 -6.05 -19.11
C THR A 407 5.60 -5.02 -18.01
N GLY A 408 6.83 -4.48 -17.86
CA GLY A 408 7.13 -3.43 -16.89
C GLY A 408 6.24 -2.22 -17.12
N LEU A 409 6.14 -1.73 -18.36
CA LEU A 409 5.32 -0.58 -18.71
C LEU A 409 3.83 -0.82 -18.43
N GLY A 410 3.27 -1.95 -18.89
CA GLY A 410 1.86 -2.29 -18.65
C GLY A 410 1.53 -2.42 -17.17
N TYR A 411 2.36 -3.14 -16.41
CA TYR A 411 2.20 -3.30 -14.96
C TYR A 411 2.39 -1.99 -14.19
N GLY A 412 3.29 -1.13 -14.66
CA GLY A 412 3.45 0.22 -14.15
C GLY A 412 2.21 1.07 -14.39
N MET A 413 1.68 1.05 -15.62
CA MET A 413 0.47 1.79 -16.00
C MET A 413 -0.75 1.36 -15.17
N LEU A 414 -0.92 0.05 -14.97
CA LEU A 414 -1.93 -0.52 -14.08
C LEU A 414 -1.89 0.13 -12.70
N PHE A 415 -0.76 0.03 -11.99
CA PHE A 415 -0.63 0.52 -10.62
C PHE A 415 -0.56 2.05 -10.49
N GLY A 416 -0.22 2.78 -11.55
CA GLY A 416 -0.22 4.24 -11.54
C GLY A 416 -1.63 4.86 -11.60
N VAL A 417 -2.55 4.27 -12.37
CA VAL A 417 -3.92 4.78 -12.50
C VAL A 417 -4.90 4.19 -11.47
N TYR A 418 -4.63 2.99 -10.96
CA TYR A 418 -5.61 2.26 -10.15
C TYR A 418 -6.09 2.96 -8.87
N PRO A 419 -5.20 3.56 -8.04
CA PRO A 419 -5.62 4.32 -6.86
C PRO A 419 -6.60 5.45 -7.21
N SER A 420 -6.39 6.12 -8.35
CA SER A 420 -7.28 7.17 -8.86
C SER A 420 -8.63 6.64 -9.37
N ILE A 421 -8.67 5.42 -9.93
CA ILE A 421 -9.92 4.74 -10.30
C ILE A 421 -10.73 4.39 -9.04
N VAL A 422 -10.08 3.83 -8.01
CA VAL A 422 -10.73 3.48 -6.73
C VAL A 422 -11.25 4.73 -6.03
N ALA A 423 -10.42 5.78 -5.92
CA ALA A 423 -10.80 7.05 -5.31
C ALA A 423 -11.99 7.73 -6.00
N HIS A 424 -12.07 7.63 -7.34
CA HIS A 424 -13.16 8.20 -8.13
C HIS A 424 -14.48 7.44 -7.99
N ASN A 425 -14.44 6.11 -7.80
CA ASN A 425 -15.65 5.27 -7.75
C ASN A 425 -16.22 5.08 -6.34
N PHE A 426 -15.38 5.16 -5.30
CA PHE A 426 -15.77 4.80 -3.92
C PHE A 426 -15.42 5.88 -2.86
N GLY A 427 -14.85 7.01 -3.29
CA GLY A 427 -14.49 8.11 -2.41
C GLY A 427 -13.04 8.10 -1.93
N VAL A 428 -12.62 9.26 -1.40
CA VAL A 428 -11.22 9.52 -0.99
C VAL A 428 -11.00 9.30 0.51
N ALA A 429 -12.05 9.44 1.35
CA ALA A 429 -11.91 9.39 2.80
C ALA A 429 -11.65 7.97 3.34
N GLY A 430 -12.19 6.94 2.68
CA GLY A 430 -11.89 5.52 2.94
C GLY A 430 -10.80 4.91 2.05
N LEU A 431 -9.99 5.70 1.34
CA LEU A 431 -9.13 5.21 0.25
C LEU A 431 -8.16 4.08 0.66
N SER A 432 -7.60 4.12 1.88
CA SER A 432 -6.70 3.07 2.40
C SER A 432 -7.40 1.72 2.56
N GLN A 433 -8.61 1.72 3.13
CA GLN A 433 -9.43 0.53 3.31
C GLN A 433 -9.91 -0.02 1.97
N ASN A 434 -10.40 0.87 1.09
CA ASN A 434 -10.90 0.50 -0.23
C ASN A 434 -9.76 -0.06 -1.11
N TRP A 435 -8.57 0.53 -1.04
CA TRP A 435 -7.36 0.00 -1.67
C TRP A 435 -6.98 -1.38 -1.12
N GLY A 436 -6.94 -1.54 0.21
CA GLY A 436 -6.63 -2.80 0.87
C GLY A 436 -7.59 -3.94 0.48
N THR A 437 -8.88 -3.64 0.36
CA THR A 437 -9.89 -4.59 -0.14
C THR A 437 -9.66 -4.93 -1.62
N MET A 438 -9.38 -3.94 -2.46
CA MET A 438 -9.07 -4.17 -3.88
C MET A 438 -7.82 -5.04 -4.09
N THR A 439 -6.77 -4.84 -3.28
CA THR A 439 -5.54 -5.63 -3.39
C THR A 439 -5.71 -7.12 -3.09
N LEU A 440 -6.83 -7.55 -2.51
CA LEU A 440 -7.17 -8.98 -2.41
C LEU A 440 -7.39 -9.66 -3.77
N ALA A 441 -7.71 -8.91 -4.84
CA ALA A 441 -7.85 -9.49 -6.19
C ALA A 441 -6.52 -10.10 -6.71
N PRO A 442 -5.38 -9.37 -6.68
CA PRO A 442 -4.04 -9.92 -6.89
C PRO A 442 -3.69 -11.17 -6.09
N VAL A 443 -4.23 -11.33 -4.87
CA VAL A 443 -4.02 -12.54 -4.07
C VAL A 443 -4.62 -13.75 -4.79
N VAL A 444 -5.88 -13.66 -5.23
CA VAL A 444 -6.57 -14.78 -5.90
C VAL A 444 -5.90 -15.12 -7.23
N SER A 445 -5.79 -14.14 -8.15
CA SER A 445 -5.29 -14.38 -9.50
C SER A 445 -3.78 -14.65 -9.55
N GLY A 446 -3.00 -13.94 -8.74
CA GLY A 446 -1.55 -14.09 -8.66
C GLY A 446 -1.16 -15.47 -8.15
N ASN A 447 -1.85 -16.01 -7.14
CA ASN A 447 -1.64 -17.39 -6.69
C ASN A 447 -1.91 -18.39 -7.81
N VAL A 448 -3.06 -18.26 -8.49
CA VAL A 448 -3.46 -19.18 -9.57
C VAL A 448 -2.43 -19.20 -10.70
N PHE A 449 -2.02 -18.05 -11.24
CA PHE A 449 -1.10 -18.02 -12.37
C PHE A 449 0.35 -18.40 -11.99
N ASN A 450 0.85 -18.04 -10.81
CA ASN A 450 2.20 -18.45 -10.39
C ASN A 450 2.31 -19.95 -10.11
N ILE A 451 1.31 -20.55 -9.45
CA ILE A 451 1.29 -22.00 -9.20
C ILE A 451 1.09 -22.77 -10.51
N LEU A 452 0.25 -22.27 -11.42
CA LEU A 452 0.08 -22.83 -12.76
C LEU A 452 1.39 -22.80 -13.56
N TYR A 453 2.10 -21.66 -13.57
CA TYR A 453 3.42 -21.55 -14.18
C TYR A 453 4.39 -22.56 -13.60
N GLY A 454 4.49 -22.62 -12.26
CA GLY A 454 5.40 -23.54 -11.57
C GLY A 454 5.18 -25.00 -11.98
N ARG A 455 3.92 -25.45 -12.03
CA ARG A 455 3.57 -26.82 -12.45
C ARG A 455 3.89 -27.10 -13.92
N ILE A 456 3.63 -26.14 -14.82
CA ILE A 456 3.96 -26.26 -16.25
C ILE A 456 5.47 -26.33 -16.44
N TYR A 457 6.23 -25.50 -15.73
CA TYR A 457 7.69 -25.51 -15.82
C TYR A 457 8.28 -26.80 -15.23
N ASP A 458 7.77 -27.25 -14.09
CA ASP A 458 8.21 -28.49 -13.46
C ASP A 458 7.91 -29.74 -14.30
N SER A 459 6.79 -29.78 -15.06
CA SER A 459 6.46 -30.90 -15.93
C SER A 459 7.42 -31.07 -17.12
N HIS A 460 8.16 -30.02 -17.48
CA HIS A 460 9.21 -30.03 -18.50
C HIS A 460 10.62 -30.08 -17.91
N SER A 461 10.75 -30.01 -16.58
CA SER A 461 12.03 -30.06 -15.88
C SER A 461 12.53 -31.48 -15.67
N VAL A 462 13.83 -31.67 -15.78
CA VAL A 462 14.53 -32.91 -15.46
C VAL A 462 15.47 -32.64 -14.29
N VAL A 463 15.58 -33.61 -13.37
CA VAL A 463 16.58 -33.56 -12.30
C VAL A 463 17.88 -34.14 -12.85
N ASP A 464 18.92 -33.32 -12.91
CA ASP A 464 20.27 -33.73 -13.28
C ASP A 464 20.81 -34.73 -12.24
N LYS A 465 21.41 -35.82 -12.71
CA LYS A 465 21.86 -36.90 -11.82
C LYS A 465 23.18 -36.59 -11.12
N ASP A 466 23.98 -35.69 -11.70
CA ASP A 466 25.33 -35.42 -11.22
C ASP A 466 25.34 -34.22 -10.25
N SER A 467 24.57 -33.16 -10.53
CA SER A 467 24.41 -32.03 -9.61
C SER A 467 23.21 -32.15 -8.67
N GLY A 468 22.16 -32.85 -9.08
CA GLY A 468 20.86 -32.88 -8.38
C GLY A 468 19.98 -31.65 -8.64
N ASP A 469 20.35 -30.79 -9.59
CA ASP A 469 19.57 -29.59 -9.95
C ASP A 469 18.35 -29.97 -10.80
N ARG A 470 17.24 -29.26 -10.59
CA ARG A 470 16.04 -29.38 -11.43
C ARG A 470 16.03 -28.26 -12.47
N GLU A 471 16.31 -28.59 -13.72
CA GLU A 471 16.39 -27.62 -14.82
C GLU A 471 15.49 -28.01 -15.99
N CYS A 472 15.04 -27.01 -16.77
CA CYS A 472 14.35 -27.24 -18.03
C CYS A 472 15.20 -26.70 -19.18
N ARG A 473 15.63 -27.58 -20.08
CA ARG A 473 16.51 -27.25 -21.23
C ARG A 473 15.77 -27.19 -22.58
N LEU A 474 14.43 -27.27 -22.56
CA LEU A 474 13.58 -27.17 -23.76
C LEU A 474 13.30 -25.69 -24.18
N GLY A 475 13.94 -24.72 -23.53
CA GLY A 475 13.81 -23.30 -23.84
C GLY A 475 12.38 -22.80 -23.72
N ARG A 476 11.79 -22.44 -24.85
CA ARG A 476 10.44 -21.88 -24.98
C ARG A 476 9.35 -22.83 -24.45
N GLU A 477 9.50 -24.13 -24.68
CA GLU A 477 8.48 -25.14 -24.34
C GLU A 477 8.29 -25.28 -22.82
N CYS A 478 9.33 -24.94 -22.03
CA CYS A 478 9.28 -24.91 -20.57
C CYS A 478 8.19 -23.99 -20.01
N TYR A 479 7.76 -22.98 -20.77
CA TYR A 479 6.83 -21.95 -20.27
C TYR A 479 5.72 -21.53 -21.25
N GLU A 480 5.78 -21.90 -22.53
CA GLU A 480 4.83 -21.45 -23.56
C GLU A 480 3.36 -21.60 -23.13
N SER A 481 2.99 -22.77 -22.60
CA SER A 481 1.63 -23.07 -22.15
C SER A 481 1.14 -22.15 -21.02
N ALA A 482 2.03 -21.70 -20.13
CA ALA A 482 1.65 -20.75 -19.08
C ALA A 482 1.32 -19.38 -19.67
N TYR A 483 2.14 -18.91 -20.62
CA TYR A 483 1.91 -17.66 -21.33
C TYR A 483 0.69 -17.70 -22.27
N MET A 484 0.31 -18.86 -22.80
CA MET A 484 -0.95 -19.03 -23.53
C MET A 484 -2.17 -18.78 -22.63
N VAL A 485 -2.17 -19.30 -21.39
CA VAL A 485 -3.29 -19.11 -20.45
C VAL A 485 -3.42 -17.64 -20.05
N THR A 486 -2.30 -16.97 -19.73
CA THR A 486 -2.31 -15.53 -19.41
C THR A 486 -2.57 -14.64 -20.62
N PHE A 487 -2.26 -15.06 -21.86
CA PHE A 487 -2.67 -14.37 -23.08
C PHE A 487 -4.21 -14.35 -23.24
N VAL A 488 -4.89 -15.47 -23.01
CA VAL A 488 -6.36 -15.53 -23.00
C VAL A 488 -6.93 -14.64 -21.89
N ALA A 489 -6.33 -14.67 -20.69
CA ALA A 489 -6.71 -13.78 -19.59
C ALA A 489 -6.50 -12.28 -19.93
N ALA A 490 -5.47 -11.94 -20.70
CA ALA A 490 -5.20 -10.58 -21.15
C ALA A 490 -6.25 -10.09 -22.17
N ILE A 491 -6.72 -10.96 -23.07
CA ILE A 491 -7.83 -10.66 -23.99
C ILE A 491 -9.14 -10.43 -23.20
N ALA A 492 -9.42 -11.26 -22.19
CA ALA A 492 -10.58 -11.06 -21.32
C ALA A 492 -10.49 -9.74 -20.55
N ALA A 493 -9.31 -9.37 -20.03
CA ALA A 493 -9.09 -8.09 -19.37
C ALA A 493 -9.25 -6.89 -20.33
N LEU A 494 -8.79 -7.00 -21.59
CA LEU A 494 -9.05 -5.98 -22.61
C LEU A 494 -10.55 -5.81 -22.84
N GLY A 495 -11.30 -6.91 -23.01
CA GLY A 495 -12.76 -6.88 -23.16
C GLY A 495 -13.47 -6.22 -21.98
N LEU A 496 -13.11 -6.57 -20.75
CA LEU A 496 -13.64 -5.95 -19.53
C LEU A 496 -13.28 -4.46 -19.41
N SER A 497 -12.07 -4.07 -19.84
CA SER A 497 -11.65 -2.66 -19.81
C SER A 497 -12.38 -1.81 -20.86
N GLY A 498 -12.63 -2.37 -22.05
CA GLY A 498 -13.48 -1.76 -23.07
C GLY A 498 -14.95 -1.65 -22.62
N TYR A 499 -15.47 -2.67 -21.94
CA TYR A 499 -16.79 -2.63 -21.32
C TYR A 499 -16.90 -1.55 -20.24
N ALA A 500 -15.87 -1.37 -19.39
CA ALA A 500 -15.83 -0.29 -18.40
C ALA A 500 -15.87 1.10 -19.08
N VAL A 501 -15.07 1.32 -20.13
CA VAL A 501 -15.12 2.56 -20.93
C VAL A 501 -16.50 2.79 -21.55
N TRP A 502 -17.11 1.74 -22.12
CA TRP A 502 -18.43 1.82 -22.74
C TRP A 502 -19.55 2.09 -21.72
N ARG A 503 -19.48 1.51 -20.51
CA ARG A 503 -20.44 1.79 -19.42
C ARG A 503 -20.32 3.25 -18.98
N ASP A 504 -19.11 3.77 -18.77
CA ASP A 504 -18.90 5.19 -18.42
C ASP A 504 -19.46 6.13 -19.50
N TRP A 505 -19.27 5.80 -20.78
CA TRP A 505 -19.83 6.56 -21.90
C TRP A 505 -21.36 6.51 -21.95
N LYS A 506 -21.97 5.36 -21.67
CA LYS A 506 -23.43 5.19 -21.68
C LYS A 506 -24.12 5.77 -20.44
N GLY A 507 -23.58 5.54 -19.25
CA GLY A 507 -24.18 5.96 -17.97
C GLY A 507 -24.43 7.47 -17.91
N GLY A 508 -23.56 8.27 -18.53
CA GLY A 508 -23.76 9.71 -18.72
C GLY A 508 -24.93 10.12 -19.65
N SER A 509 -25.80 9.18 -20.04
CA SER A 509 -27.01 9.36 -20.87
C SER A 509 -28.33 9.14 -20.09
N GLY A 510 -28.27 8.93 -18.77
CA GLY A 510 -29.45 8.98 -17.88
C GLY A 510 -30.38 7.76 -17.95
N VAL A 511 -29.85 6.57 -17.61
CA VAL A 511 -30.65 5.33 -17.48
C VAL A 511 -30.22 4.45 -16.28
N ASP A 512 -28.93 4.43 -15.92
CA ASP A 512 -28.41 3.49 -14.91
C ASP A 512 -28.36 4.02 -13.46
N GLU A 513 -28.52 5.33 -13.21
CA GLU A 513 -28.48 5.90 -11.84
C GLU A 513 -29.81 5.71 -11.10
N ASP A 514 -30.94 5.67 -11.82
CA ASP A 514 -32.26 5.46 -11.23
C ASP A 514 -32.44 4.00 -10.75
N GLU A 515 -31.99 2.99 -11.52
CA GLU A 515 -32.10 1.56 -11.11
C GLU A 515 -31.25 1.20 -9.87
N GLU A 516 -30.05 1.78 -9.69
CA GLU A 516 -29.20 1.50 -8.51
C GLU A 516 -29.74 2.20 -7.23
N ILE A 517 -30.59 3.24 -7.35
CA ILE A 517 -31.21 3.96 -6.22
C ILE A 517 -32.64 3.45 -5.93
N GLU A 518 -33.46 3.19 -6.95
CA GLU A 518 -34.78 2.56 -6.78
C GLU A 518 -34.66 1.16 -6.15
N GLY A 519 -33.65 0.37 -6.53
CA GLY A 519 -33.40 -0.95 -5.95
C GLY A 519 -33.13 -0.92 -4.44
N GLN A 520 -32.37 0.07 -3.95
CA GLN A 520 -32.05 0.18 -2.52
C GLN A 520 -33.22 0.74 -1.71
N SER A 521 -33.91 1.76 -2.23
CA SER A 521 -35.09 2.33 -1.58
C SER A 521 -36.26 1.33 -1.49
N HIS A 522 -36.42 0.41 -2.46
CA HIS A 522 -37.38 -0.67 -2.36
C HIS A 522 -37.01 -1.72 -1.29
N GLU A 523 -35.73 -2.08 -1.13
CA GLU A 523 -35.31 -3.02 -0.07
C GLU A 523 -35.44 -2.41 1.34
N GLU A 524 -35.08 -1.14 1.53
CA GLU A 524 -35.25 -0.46 2.82
C GLU A 524 -36.71 -0.22 3.18
N GLY A 525 -37.54 0.22 2.21
CA GLY A 525 -38.98 0.37 2.40
C GLY A 525 -39.69 -0.95 2.74
N THR A 526 -39.24 -2.07 2.17
CA THR A 526 -39.81 -3.39 2.47
C THR A 526 -39.43 -3.88 3.88
N ARG A 527 -38.21 -3.59 4.37
CA ARG A 527 -37.82 -3.88 5.76
C ARG A 527 -38.52 -3.00 6.78
N ALA A 528 -38.77 -1.73 6.47
CA ALA A 528 -39.46 -0.81 7.36
C ALA A 528 -40.95 -1.15 7.58
N HIS A 529 -41.56 -1.92 6.68
CA HIS A 529 -42.94 -2.41 6.81
C HIS A 529 -43.05 -3.83 7.41
N SER A 530 -41.94 -4.49 7.74
CA SER A 530 -41.92 -5.85 8.28
C SER A 530 -41.26 -5.97 9.66
N ALA A 531 -41.20 -4.88 10.42
CA ALA A 531 -40.57 -4.77 11.74
C ALA A 531 -41.56 -4.20 12.77
#